data_AF-A0A7K2Z955-F1
#
_entry.id   AF-A0A7K2Z955-F1
#
_cell.length_a   1.000
_cell.length_b   1.000
_cell.length_c   1.000
_cell.angle_alpha   90.00
_cell.angle_beta   90.00
_cell.angle_gamma   90.00
#
_symmetry.space_group_name_H-M   'P 1'
#
loop_
_entity.id
_entity.type
_entity.pdbx_description
1 polymer ?
#
loop_
_entity_poly.entity_id
_entity_poly.type
_entity_poly.pdbx_seq_one_letter_code
_entity_poly.pdbx_strand_id
1 'polypeptide(L)' 'VLVVHDPTTAVDAATEARIATGIRRARTGRTTVLVTSSPALLAATDRVVLIDGGTIAAEAPHEDLVRDHPVYRTAVLT' A
#
# COMPACT_ATOMS: atom_id res chain seq x y z
N VAL A 1 3.18 1.94 17.73
CA VAL A 1 3.07 1.33 16.39
C VAL A 1 1.58 1.24 16.02
N LEU A 2 1.21 1.33 14.74
CA LEU A 2 -0.15 1.13 14.24
C LEU A 2 -0.11 0.05 13.15
N VAL A 3 -1.07 -0.88 13.15
CA VAL A 3 -1.29 -1.85 12.09
C VAL A 3 -2.71 -1.69 11.59
N VAL A 4 -2.89 -1.59 10.28
CA VAL A 4 -4.20 -1.36 9.66
C VAL A 4 -4.38 -2.35 8.51
N HIS A 5 -5.57 -2.94 8.43
CA HIS A 5 -5.96 -3.87 7.39
C HIS A 5 -7.13 -3.23 6.62
N ASP A 6 -6.94 -2.99 5.32
CA ASP A 6 -7.92 -2.45 4.38
C ASP A 6 -8.85 -1.35 4.95
N PRO A 7 -8.30 -0.18 5.34
CA PRO A 7 -9.06 0.87 6.02
C PRO A 7 -10.08 1.60 5.15
N THR A 8 -10.11 1.34 3.85
CA THR A 8 -10.84 2.14 2.84
C THR A 8 -11.81 1.29 2.02
N THR A 9 -12.32 0.19 2.58
CA THR A 9 -13.39 -0.56 1.90
C THR A 9 -14.61 0.32 1.65
N ALA A 10 -15.17 0.28 0.44
CA ALA A 10 -16.39 0.99 0.04
C ALA A 10 -16.30 2.52 -0.04
N VAL A 11 -15.11 3.10 -0.24
CA VAL A 11 -14.96 4.51 -0.65
C VAL A 11 -14.58 4.64 -2.12
N ASP A 12 -14.86 5.80 -2.71
CA ASP A 12 -14.39 6.14 -4.05
C ASP A 12 -12.88 6.46 -4.07
N ALA A 13 -12.26 6.38 -5.25
CA ALA A 13 -10.82 6.57 -5.42
C ALA A 13 -10.31 7.96 -4.98
N ALA A 14 -11.10 9.02 -5.16
CA ALA A 14 -10.68 10.36 -4.75
C ALA A 14 -10.70 10.49 -3.22
N THR A 15 -11.74 9.96 -2.58
CA THR A 15 -11.82 9.85 -1.11
C THR A 15 -10.68 8.98 -0.57
N GLU A 16 -10.36 7.87 -1.21
CA GLU A 16 -9.28 6.98 -0.82
C GLU A 16 -7.91 7.67 -0.87
N ALA A 17 -7.60 8.40 -1.94
CA ALA A 17 -6.35 9.17 -2.06
C ALA A 17 -6.22 10.24 -0.96
N ARG A 18 -7.34 10.87 -0.57
CA ARG A 18 -7.38 11.81 0.56
C ARG A 18 -7.12 11.10 1.89
N ILE A 19 -7.71 9.92 2.10
CA ILE A 19 -7.48 9.11 3.30
C ILE A 19 -6.00 8.68 3.38
N ALA A 20 -5.42 8.19 2.29
CA ALA A 20 -4.02 7.79 2.22
C ALA A 20 -3.07 8.94 2.63
N THR A 21 -3.31 10.13 2.06
CA THR A 21 -2.55 11.34 2.41
C THR A 21 -2.74 11.72 3.89
N GLY A 22 -3.98 11.63 4.40
CA GLY A 22 -4.31 11.91 5.78
C GLY A 22 -3.59 10.97 6.75
N ILE A 23 -3.60 9.67 6.47
CA ILE A 23 -2.88 8.65 7.25
C ILE A 23 -1.39 8.98 7.28
N ARG A 24 -0.74 9.19 6.12
CA ARG A 24 0.70 9.50 6.06
C ARG A 24 1.04 10.71 6.93
N ARG A 25 0.27 11.80 6.83
CA ARG A 25 0.47 13.01 7.63
C ARG A 25 0.29 12.75 9.13
N ALA A 26 -0.81 12.12 9.53
CA ALA A 26 -1.11 11.84 10.94
C ALA A 26 -0.10 10.89 11.58
N ARG A 27 0.55 10.04 10.79
CA ARG A 27 1.51 9.03 11.23
C ARG A 27 2.97 9.45 11.10
N THR A 28 3.26 10.70 10.74
CA THR A 28 4.63 11.23 10.66
C THR A 28 5.44 10.91 11.93
N GLY A 29 6.67 10.41 11.75
CA GLY A 29 7.59 10.04 12.83
C GLY A 29 7.19 8.79 13.63
N ARG A 30 6.17 8.03 13.18
CA ARG A 30 5.65 6.86 13.89
C ARG A 30 5.52 5.68 12.94
N THR A 31 6.00 4.52 13.35
CA THR A 31 5.85 3.28 12.57
C THR A 31 4.38 2.93 12.35
N THR A 32 4.05 2.62 11.10
CA THR A 32 2.74 2.20 10.63
C THR A 32 2.90 1.08 9.62
N VAL A 33 2.12 0.01 9.77
CA VAL A 33 2.07 -1.13 8.83
C VAL A 33 0.69 -1.15 8.20
N LEU A 34 0.63 -1.17 6.87
CA LEU A 34 -0.60 -1.30 6.11
C LEU A 34 -0.61 -2.67 5.43
N VAL A 35 -1.72 -3.39 5.56
CA VAL A 35 -2.03 -4.59 4.79
C VAL A 35 -3.20 -4.24 3.90
N THR A 36 -2.93 -4.06 2.60
CA THR A 36 -3.94 -3.62 1.65
C THR A 36 -3.55 -3.91 0.20
N SER A 37 -4.55 -4.02 -0.68
CA SER A 37 -4.40 -4.00 -2.14
C SER A 37 -4.62 -2.63 -2.77
N SER A 38 -4.99 -1.61 -1.99
CA SER A 38 -5.29 -0.26 -2.49
C SER A 38 -4.06 0.44 -3.07
N PRO A 39 -4.03 0.78 -4.38
CA PRO A 39 -2.91 1.49 -5.00
C PRO A 39 -2.66 2.85 -4.34
N ALA A 40 -3.71 3.57 -3.95
CA ALA A 40 -3.59 4.89 -3.32
C ALA A 40 -2.93 4.81 -1.95
N LEU A 41 -3.27 3.80 -1.14
CA LEU A 41 -2.61 3.58 0.15
C LEU A 41 -1.18 3.08 -0.01
N LEU A 42 -0.95 2.15 -0.94
CA LEU A 42 0.38 1.62 -1.25
C LEU A 42 1.34 2.71 -1.73
N ALA A 43 0.89 3.61 -2.61
CA ALA A 43 1.65 4.76 -3.08
C ALA A 43 2.03 5.75 -1.95
N ALA A 44 1.26 5.79 -0.86
CA ALA A 44 1.54 6.65 0.28
C ALA A 44 2.57 6.06 1.26
N THR A 45 3.00 4.81 1.08
CA THR A 45 4.00 4.15 1.95
C THR A 45 5.44 4.49 1.58
N ASP A 46 6.37 4.25 2.50
CA ASP A 46 7.81 4.39 2.24
C ASP A 46 8.37 3.19 1.46
N ARG A 47 7.77 2.00 1.62
CA ARG A 47 8.11 0.76 0.93
C ARG A 47 6.94 -0.21 0.97
N VAL A 48 6.88 -1.10 -0.01
CA VAL A 48 5.88 -2.18 -0.11
C VAL A 48 6.60 -3.52 -0.11
N VAL A 49 6.02 -4.50 0.59
CA VAL A 49 6.49 -5.90 0.60
C VAL A 49 5.38 -6.77 0.01
N LEU A 50 5.68 -7.45 -1.08
CA LEU A 50 4.79 -8.45 -1.68
C LEU A 50 5.06 -9.80 -1.03
N ILE A 51 4.01 -10.42 -0.48
CA ILE A 51 4.06 -11.79 0.04
C ILE A 51 3.38 -12.71 -0.96
N ASP A 52 4.09 -13.74 -1.40
CA ASP A 52 3.57 -14.81 -2.25
C ASP A 52 4.04 -16.17 -1.72
N GLY A 53 3.14 -17.14 -1.65
CA GLY A 53 3.42 -18.47 -1.09
C GLY A 53 3.97 -18.46 0.35
N GLY A 54 3.68 -17.42 1.14
CA GLY A 54 4.21 -17.27 2.50
C GLY A 54 5.66 -16.75 2.57
N THR A 55 6.22 -16.31 1.44
CA THR A 55 7.58 -15.76 1.34
C THR A 55 7.56 -14.32 0.80
N ILE A 56 8.62 -13.55 1.06
CA ILE A 56 8.77 -12.22 0.46
C ILE A 56 9.18 -12.41 -1.00
N ALA A 57 8.27 -12.08 -1.92
CA ALA A 57 8.51 -12.17 -3.36
C ALA A 57 9.18 -10.91 -3.91
N ALA A 58 8.86 -9.74 -3.34
CA ALA A 58 9.47 -8.46 -3.73
C ALA A 58 9.38 -7.43 -2.61
N GLU A 59 10.33 -6.49 -2.57
CA GLU A 59 10.33 -5.34 -1.68
C GLU A 59 10.91 -4.12 -2.42
N ALA A 60 10.08 -3.09 -2.65
CA ALA A 60 10.48 -1.81 -3.23
C ALA A 60 9.36 -0.77 -2.99
N PRO A 61 9.57 0.52 -3.30
CA PRO A 61 8.47 1.49 -3.41
C PRO A 61 7.38 1.02 -4.38
N HIS A 62 6.13 1.44 -4.14
CA HIS A 62 4.98 1.05 -4.96
C HIS A 62 5.21 1.29 -6.46
N GLU A 63 5.70 2.48 -6.81
CA GLU A 63 5.96 2.88 -8.20
C GLU A 63 6.98 1.99 -8.92
N ASP A 64 8.02 1.55 -8.20
CA ASP A 64 9.03 0.65 -8.73
C ASP A 64 8.46 -0.76 -8.93
N LEU A 65 7.66 -1.25 -7.97
CA LEU A 65 7.00 -2.55 -8.11
C LEU A 65 5.97 -2.56 -9.26
N VAL A 66 5.22 -1.47 -9.45
CA VAL A 66 4.31 -1.32 -10.59
C VAL A 66 5.09 -1.36 -11.90
N ARG A 67 6.25 -0.70 -11.98
CA ARG A 67 7.06 -0.65 -13.20
C ARG A 67 7.71 -2.00 -13.51
N ASP A 68 8.29 -2.64 -12.50
CA ASP A 68 9.28 -3.70 -12.70
C ASP A 68 8.77 -5.10 -12.33
N HIS A 69 7.65 -5.24 -11.61
CA HIS A 69 7.19 -6.53 -11.07
C HIS A 69 5.79 -6.96 -11.60
N PRO A 70 5.73 -7.86 -12.60
CA PRO A 70 4.46 -8.30 -13.21
C PRO A 70 3.46 -8.89 -12.21
N VAL A 71 3.91 -9.74 -11.29
CA VAL A 71 3.03 -10.36 -10.28
C VAL A 71 2.44 -9.32 -9.33
N TYR A 72 3.20 -8.25 -9.05
CA TYR A 72 2.70 -7.16 -8.21
C TYR A 72 1.59 -6.39 -8.92
N ARG A 73 1.77 -6.10 -10.21
CA ARG A 73 0.71 -5.48 -11.03
C ARG A 73 -0.58 -6.31 -11.02
N THR A 74 -0.47 -7.63 -11.17
CA THR A 74 -1.65 -8.51 -11.12
C THR A 74 -2.32 -8.53 -9.74
N ALA A 75 -1.57 -8.38 -8.65
CA ALA A 75 -2.14 -8.35 -7.31
C ALA A 75 -2.84 -7.02 -6.96
N VAL A 76 -2.43 -5.91 -7.58
CA VAL A 76 -2.78 -4.54 -7.13
C VAL A 76 -3.55 -3.72 -8.16
N LEU A 77 -3.36 -3.97 -9.46
CA LEU A 77 -3.91 -3.14 -10.56
C LEU A 77 -4.97 -3.84 -11.41
N THR A 78 -5.40 -5.04 -11.04
CA THR A 78 -6.46 -5.80 -11.70
C THR A 78 -7.70 -5.86 -10.84
#